data_AF-A0A498M423-F1
#
_entry.id   AF-A0A498M423-F1
#
_cell.length_a   1.000
_cell.length_b   1.000
_cell.length_c   1.000
_cell.angle_alpha   90.00
_cell.angle_beta   90.00
_cell.angle_gamma   90.00
#
_symmetry.space_group_name_H-M   'P 1'
#
loop_
_entity.id
_entity.type
_entity.pdbx_description
1 polymer ?
#
loop_
_entity_poly.entity_id
_entity_poly.type
_entity_poly.pdbx_seq_one_letter_code
_entity_poly.pdbx_strand_id
1 'polypeptide(L)'
;MSSVPSDLVLIGEHAFPLVMNPKGQVLMAASYYGKGRMVVLGHEQYLTRFPGLIKNALKWLMPSTGDAGIVGIQKSGLAVYITDAYSVVKCAKDLIAFIKAGGGLIMADQAWHWAGTHPQENTLKNFPGNKVCSVAGIYFSKRYGKVGIFPVPKRIPYSWLALSVGKDFKDDLQILLEGVSEFDVQGKDIASEVMVHGPLAFPIAVTPAGKTFIAGAYYGQGRVILLLHECYMDRDSLSTFLINAIKWLDEDRKGVIGILPS
;
A
#
# COMPACT_ATOMS: atom_id res chain seq x y z
N MET A 1 -21.47 -16.29 -12.66
CA MET A 1 -20.49 -15.21 -12.87
C MET A 1 -19.18 -15.62 -12.20
N SER A 2 -18.04 -15.46 -12.87
CA SER A 2 -16.74 -15.76 -12.25
C SER A 2 -16.36 -14.64 -11.28
N SER A 3 -16.15 -14.96 -10.01
CA SER A 3 -15.58 -14.00 -9.06
C SER A 3 -14.09 -13.80 -9.32
N VAL A 4 -13.77 -12.74 -10.06
CA VAL A 4 -12.40 -12.36 -10.43
C VAL A 4 -11.84 -11.42 -9.37
N PRO A 5 -10.86 -11.83 -8.56
CA PRO A 5 -10.35 -10.99 -7.49
C PRO A 5 -9.47 -9.85 -8.00
N SER A 6 -9.22 -8.84 -7.18
CA SER A 6 -8.08 -7.96 -7.33
C SER A 6 -6.77 -8.67 -6.98
N ASP A 7 -5.72 -8.36 -7.74
CA ASP A 7 -4.33 -8.61 -7.33
C ASP A 7 -3.95 -7.64 -6.21
N LEU A 8 -3.54 -8.17 -5.06
CA LEU A 8 -3.15 -7.40 -3.88
C LEU A 8 -1.66 -7.04 -3.96
N VAL A 9 -1.33 -5.78 -3.68
CA VAL A 9 0.05 -5.31 -3.56
C VAL A 9 0.45 -5.33 -2.10
N LEU A 10 1.56 -6.01 -1.80
CA LEU A 10 2.10 -6.14 -0.45
C LEU A 10 3.42 -5.39 -0.34
N ILE A 11 3.51 -4.47 0.63
CA ILE A 11 4.72 -3.67 0.90
C ILE A 11 5.15 -3.69 2.36
N GLY A 12 4.23 -4.04 3.26
CA GLY A 12 4.51 -4.02 4.68
C GLY A 12 5.45 -5.16 5.05
N GLU A 13 6.42 -4.90 5.92
CA GLU A 13 7.32 -5.92 6.47
C GLU A 13 6.55 -7.09 7.12
N HIS A 14 5.38 -6.78 7.70
CA HIS A 14 4.52 -7.77 8.35
C HIS A 14 3.40 -8.30 7.44
N ALA A 15 3.27 -7.80 6.21
CA ALA A 15 2.30 -8.30 5.25
C ALA A 15 2.83 -9.59 4.63
N PHE A 16 1.98 -10.58 4.37
CA PHE A 16 2.36 -11.81 3.70
C PHE A 16 1.19 -12.41 2.92
N PRO A 17 1.46 -13.12 1.80
CA PRO A 17 0.42 -13.74 1.00
C PRO A 17 -0.17 -14.97 1.71
N LEU A 18 -1.50 -15.08 1.73
CA LEU A 18 -2.21 -16.31 2.09
C LEU A 18 -2.46 -17.18 0.86
N VAL A 19 -2.77 -16.54 -0.27
CA VAL A 19 -2.95 -17.21 -1.57
C VAL A 19 -2.27 -16.39 -2.65
N MET A 20 -1.38 -17.05 -3.39
CA MET A 20 -0.65 -16.49 -4.51
C MET A 20 -0.77 -17.44 -5.70
N ASN A 21 -0.96 -16.89 -6.90
CA ASN A 21 -0.97 -17.70 -8.11
C ASN A 21 0.46 -17.87 -8.70
N PRO A 22 0.69 -18.78 -9.67
CA PRO A 22 2.02 -19.00 -10.25
C PRO A 22 2.65 -17.79 -10.95
N LYS A 23 1.88 -16.72 -11.22
CA LYS A 23 2.39 -15.46 -11.76
C LYS A 23 2.87 -14.49 -10.67
N GLY A 24 2.82 -14.88 -9.40
CA GLY A 24 3.18 -14.03 -8.27
C GLY A 24 2.06 -13.08 -7.81
N GLN A 25 0.85 -13.16 -8.39
CA GLN A 25 -0.25 -12.30 -7.99
C GLN A 25 -0.84 -12.77 -6.66
N VAL A 26 -1.09 -11.85 -5.74
CA VAL A 26 -1.63 -12.15 -4.41
C VAL A 26 -3.14 -11.99 -4.45
N LEU A 27 -3.88 -13.03 -4.10
CA LEU A 27 -5.36 -13.01 -4.13
C LEU A 27 -5.96 -12.84 -2.74
N MET A 28 -5.21 -13.25 -1.72
CA MET A 28 -5.55 -13.09 -0.30
C MET A 28 -4.25 -12.85 0.46
N ALA A 29 -4.29 -11.94 1.43
CA ALA A 29 -3.13 -11.55 2.22
C ALA A 29 -3.50 -11.38 3.68
N ALA A 30 -2.50 -11.45 4.54
CA ALA A 30 -2.62 -11.16 5.95
C ALA A 30 -1.49 -10.24 6.40
N SER A 31 -1.72 -9.48 7.47
CA SER A 31 -0.72 -8.59 8.03
C SER A 31 -1.00 -8.27 9.50
N TYR A 32 -0.01 -7.68 10.16
CA TYR A 32 -0.11 -7.12 11.49
C TYR A 32 -0.13 -5.59 11.42
N TYR A 33 -0.87 -4.95 12.33
CA TYR A 33 -0.81 -3.50 12.51
C TYR A 33 -1.05 -3.13 13.97
N GLY A 34 -0.08 -2.47 14.60
CA GLY A 34 -0.08 -2.26 16.04
C GLY A 34 -0.14 -3.61 16.77
N LYS A 35 -1.13 -3.79 17.66
CA LYS A 35 -1.35 -5.05 18.38
C LYS A 35 -2.31 -6.01 17.65
N GLY A 36 -2.98 -5.55 16.60
CA GLY A 36 -4.01 -6.31 15.88
C GLY A 36 -3.51 -6.97 14.61
N ARG A 37 -4.46 -7.60 13.93
CA ARG A 37 -4.21 -8.45 12.75
C ARG A 37 -5.26 -8.18 11.69
N MET A 38 -4.89 -8.36 10.43
CA MET A 38 -5.77 -8.12 9.29
C MET A 38 -5.65 -9.25 8.28
N VAL A 39 -6.78 -9.63 7.69
CA VAL A 39 -6.88 -10.47 6.50
C VAL A 39 -7.63 -9.71 5.42
N VAL A 40 -7.08 -9.70 4.21
CA VAL A 40 -7.65 -9.02 3.05
C VAL A 40 -7.86 -10.03 1.94
N LEU A 41 -9.07 -10.06 1.38
CA LEU A 41 -9.46 -10.94 0.29
C LEU A 41 -9.75 -10.11 -0.94
N GLY A 42 -9.15 -10.44 -2.08
CA GLY A 42 -9.36 -9.70 -3.34
C GLY A 42 -10.76 -9.81 -3.93
N HIS A 43 -11.70 -10.51 -3.29
CA HIS A 43 -13.11 -10.58 -3.68
C HIS A 43 -13.98 -11.03 -2.49
N GLU A 44 -15.17 -10.46 -2.32
CA GLU A 44 -16.15 -10.81 -1.29
C GLU A 44 -16.66 -12.26 -1.37
N GLN A 45 -16.75 -12.86 -2.56
CA GLN A 45 -17.19 -14.25 -2.71
C GLN A 45 -16.22 -15.26 -2.04
N TYR A 46 -15.01 -14.84 -1.70
CA TYR A 46 -14.02 -15.71 -1.05
C TYR A 46 -14.39 -15.99 0.42
N LEU A 47 -15.21 -15.14 1.04
CA LEU A 47 -15.76 -15.37 2.37
C LEU A 47 -16.56 -16.67 2.46
N THR A 48 -17.32 -17.00 1.42
CA THR A 48 -18.18 -18.19 1.39
C THR A 48 -17.54 -19.35 0.64
N ARG A 49 -16.67 -19.06 -0.34
CA ARG A 49 -16.01 -20.09 -1.17
C ARG A 49 -14.90 -20.86 -0.45
N PHE A 50 -14.28 -20.28 0.57
CA PHE A 50 -13.18 -20.90 1.31
C PHE A 50 -13.44 -21.00 2.83
N PRO A 51 -14.52 -21.68 3.27
CA PRO A 51 -14.95 -21.67 4.67
C PRO A 51 -13.89 -22.16 5.65
N GLY A 52 -13.06 -23.14 5.25
CA GLY A 52 -11.95 -23.63 6.07
C GLY A 52 -10.86 -22.57 6.29
N LEU A 53 -10.51 -21.81 5.25
CA LEU A 53 -9.56 -20.70 5.36
C LEU A 53 -10.14 -19.60 6.26
N ILE A 54 -11.41 -19.23 6.06
CA ILE A 54 -12.04 -18.17 6.86
C ILE A 54 -12.14 -18.57 8.34
N LYS A 55 -12.46 -19.83 8.65
CA LYS A 55 -12.43 -20.34 10.02
C LYS A 55 -11.04 -20.20 10.65
N ASN A 56 -9.97 -20.49 9.90
CA ASN A 56 -8.60 -20.35 10.38
C ASN A 56 -8.20 -18.88 10.53
N ALA A 57 -8.61 -18.02 9.60
CA ALA A 57 -8.42 -16.58 9.68
C ALA A 57 -9.09 -16.01 10.94
N LEU A 58 -10.34 -16.37 11.22
CA LEU A 58 -11.03 -15.95 12.45
C LEU A 58 -10.28 -16.37 13.71
N LYS A 59 -9.81 -17.63 13.78
CA LYS A 59 -8.98 -18.09 14.91
C LYS A 59 -7.68 -17.29 15.05
N TRP A 60 -7.05 -16.95 13.94
CA TRP A 60 -5.84 -16.16 13.94
C TRP A 60 -6.08 -14.68 14.27
N LEU A 61 -7.25 -14.13 13.95
CA LEU A 61 -7.62 -12.74 14.23
C LEU A 61 -8.08 -12.51 15.67
N MET A 62 -8.58 -13.55 16.35
CA MET A 62 -8.99 -13.43 17.75
C MET A 62 -7.80 -13.08 18.65
N PRO A 63 -7.97 -12.16 19.63
CA PRO A 63 -6.99 -11.89 20.67
C PRO A 63 -6.62 -13.17 21.43
N SER A 64 -5.38 -13.28 21.88
CA SER A 64 -4.92 -14.42 22.70
C SER A 64 -5.37 -14.34 24.17
N THR A 65 -6.12 -13.30 24.55
CA THR A 65 -6.75 -13.17 25.87
C THR A 65 -7.94 -14.13 25.93
N GLY A 66 -8.01 -15.01 26.93
CA GLY A 66 -8.96 -16.13 27.03
C GLY A 66 -10.46 -15.82 27.07
N ASP A 67 -10.86 -14.59 26.73
CA ASP A 67 -12.26 -14.23 26.53
C ASP A 67 -12.70 -14.59 25.10
N ALA A 68 -13.83 -15.28 25.00
CA ALA A 68 -14.49 -15.58 23.73
C ALA A 68 -14.95 -14.27 23.08
N GLY A 69 -14.05 -13.65 22.32
CA GLY A 69 -14.30 -12.39 21.62
C GLY A 69 -15.49 -12.49 20.66
N ILE A 70 -16.32 -11.43 20.63
CA ILE A 70 -17.49 -11.40 19.75
C ILE A 70 -17.04 -11.11 18.31
N VAL A 71 -17.47 -11.92 17.35
CA VAL A 71 -17.33 -11.62 15.91
C VAL A 71 -18.60 -10.92 15.45
N GLY A 72 -18.48 -9.82 14.71
CA GLY A 72 -19.68 -9.11 14.27
C GLY A 72 -19.43 -8.04 13.22
N ILE A 73 -20.56 -7.50 12.78
CA ILE A 73 -20.66 -6.38 11.85
C ILE A 73 -21.26 -5.23 12.67
N GLN A 74 -20.52 -4.13 12.80
CA GLN A 74 -21.01 -2.84 13.33
C GLN A 74 -21.54 -2.83 14.79
N LYS A 75 -20.83 -3.41 15.78
CA LYS A 75 -21.17 -3.26 17.22
C LYS A 75 -19.94 -3.01 18.11
N SER A 76 -20.14 -2.45 19.30
CA SER A 76 -19.11 -2.33 20.34
C SER A 76 -18.82 -3.70 20.99
N GLY A 77 -17.59 -3.93 21.46
CA GLY A 77 -17.17 -5.19 22.10
C GLY A 77 -16.74 -6.31 21.14
N LEU A 78 -16.54 -6.00 19.86
CA LEU A 78 -16.09 -6.98 18.87
C LEU A 78 -14.59 -7.27 19.02
N ALA A 79 -14.21 -8.54 18.90
CA ALA A 79 -12.82 -8.96 18.76
C ALA A 79 -12.40 -9.04 17.29
N VAL A 80 -13.34 -9.39 16.40
CA VAL A 80 -13.12 -9.44 14.96
C VAL A 80 -14.24 -8.73 14.22
N TYR A 81 -13.86 -7.84 13.31
CA TYR A 81 -14.75 -7.10 12.42
C TYR A 81 -14.63 -7.65 10.99
N ILE A 82 -15.76 -7.82 10.29
CA ILE A 82 -15.79 -8.26 8.89
C ILE A 82 -16.55 -7.21 8.08
N THR A 83 -15.98 -6.79 6.95
CA THR A 83 -16.58 -5.75 6.10
C THR A 83 -16.23 -5.92 4.63
N ASP A 84 -17.11 -5.43 3.76
CA ASP A 84 -16.73 -5.15 2.38
C ASP A 84 -15.80 -3.93 2.32
N ALA A 85 -15.02 -3.83 1.24
CA ALA A 85 -14.04 -2.77 1.11
C ALA A 85 -14.64 -1.41 0.73
N TYR A 86 -15.86 -1.34 0.17
CA TYR A 86 -16.49 -0.09 -0.25
C TYR A 86 -17.11 0.69 0.92
N SER A 87 -17.61 0.00 1.94
CA SER A 87 -18.36 0.57 3.06
C SER A 87 -17.49 1.25 4.13
N VAL A 88 -16.16 1.13 4.04
CA VAL A 88 -15.25 1.52 5.15
C VAL A 88 -14.96 3.01 5.25
N VAL A 89 -15.31 3.81 4.24
CA VAL A 89 -14.91 5.23 4.18
C VAL A 89 -15.36 6.01 5.42
N LYS A 90 -16.59 5.75 5.89
CA LYS A 90 -17.19 6.48 7.03
C LYS A 90 -16.58 6.13 8.38
N CYS A 91 -15.96 4.95 8.51
CA CYS A 91 -15.43 4.43 9.78
C CYS A 91 -13.93 4.10 9.70
N ALA A 92 -13.21 4.57 8.67
CA ALA A 92 -11.82 4.19 8.44
C ALA A 92 -10.91 4.49 9.66
N LYS A 93 -11.06 5.67 10.28
CA LYS A 93 -10.29 6.05 11.47
C LYS A 93 -10.56 5.10 12.65
N ASP A 94 -11.82 4.77 12.88
CA ASP A 94 -12.24 3.88 13.97
C ASP A 94 -11.76 2.46 13.74
N LEU A 95 -11.82 1.96 12.49
CA LEU A 95 -11.28 0.65 12.13
C LEU A 95 -9.76 0.59 12.31
N ILE A 96 -9.03 1.62 11.88
CA ILE A 96 -7.58 1.71 12.08
C ILE A 96 -7.25 1.71 13.58
N ALA A 97 -7.96 2.48 14.38
CA ALA A 97 -7.78 2.52 15.83
C ALA A 97 -8.09 1.16 16.49
N PHE A 98 -9.17 0.52 16.07
CA PHE A 98 -9.59 -0.81 16.52
C PHE A 98 -8.51 -1.86 16.25
N ILE A 99 -7.98 -1.93 15.04
CA ILE A 99 -6.90 -2.87 14.70
C ILE A 99 -5.65 -2.53 15.51
N LYS A 100 -5.25 -1.25 15.56
CA LYS A 100 -4.05 -0.82 16.30
C LYS A 100 -4.10 -1.24 17.78
N ALA A 101 -5.29 -1.22 18.39
CA ALA A 101 -5.54 -1.59 19.77
C ALA A 101 -5.53 -3.11 20.05
N GLY A 102 -5.58 -3.96 19.01
CA GLY A 102 -5.60 -5.43 19.16
C GLY A 102 -6.75 -6.13 18.43
N GLY A 103 -7.64 -5.39 17.78
CA GLY A 103 -8.75 -5.94 17.01
C GLY A 103 -8.31 -6.70 15.76
N GLY A 104 -9.11 -7.67 15.35
CA GLY A 104 -8.96 -8.39 14.09
C GLY A 104 -9.86 -7.84 12.98
N LEU A 105 -9.36 -7.72 11.75
CA LEU A 105 -10.17 -7.31 10.59
C LEU A 105 -10.13 -8.35 9.47
N ILE A 106 -11.29 -8.69 8.91
CA ILE A 106 -11.40 -9.26 7.56
C ILE A 106 -12.01 -8.21 6.64
N MET A 107 -11.35 -7.91 5.53
CA MET A 107 -11.86 -7.04 4.48
C MET A 107 -11.88 -7.79 3.15
N ALA A 108 -12.95 -7.65 2.37
CA ALA A 108 -13.07 -8.35 1.10
C ALA A 108 -13.80 -7.53 0.03
N ASP A 109 -13.19 -7.35 -1.15
CA ASP A 109 -13.82 -6.82 -2.38
C ASP A 109 -12.80 -6.75 -3.53
N GLN A 110 -13.19 -6.21 -4.68
CA GLN A 110 -12.35 -5.94 -5.84
C GLN A 110 -12.24 -4.44 -6.14
N ALA A 111 -11.01 -3.95 -6.28
CA ALA A 111 -10.77 -2.56 -6.68
C ALA A 111 -10.82 -2.32 -8.19
N TRP A 112 -10.73 -3.36 -9.02
CA TRP A 112 -10.80 -3.20 -10.48
C TRP A 112 -12.17 -2.67 -10.94
N HIS A 113 -13.25 -3.00 -10.23
CA HIS A 113 -14.58 -2.47 -10.54
C HIS A 113 -14.65 -0.97 -10.25
N TRP A 114 -14.14 -0.54 -9.09
CA TRP A 114 -14.01 0.87 -8.74
C TRP A 114 -13.12 1.64 -9.73
N ALA A 115 -11.99 1.06 -10.14
CA ALA A 115 -11.07 1.70 -11.09
C ALA A 115 -11.71 1.87 -12.48
N GLY A 116 -12.62 0.98 -12.88
CA GLY A 116 -13.40 1.11 -14.11
C GLY A 116 -14.36 2.31 -14.08
N THR A 117 -14.86 2.69 -12.91
CA THR A 117 -15.72 3.87 -12.74
C THR A 117 -14.95 5.15 -12.41
N HIS A 118 -13.64 5.06 -12.11
CA HIS A 118 -12.76 6.19 -11.77
C HIS A 118 -11.41 6.08 -12.54
N PRO A 119 -11.42 6.13 -13.89
CA PRO A 119 -10.27 5.75 -14.71
C PRO A 119 -9.03 6.66 -14.56
N GLN A 120 -9.23 7.91 -14.14
CA GLN A 120 -8.14 8.89 -13.94
C GLN A 120 -7.66 8.96 -12.48
N GLU A 121 -8.24 8.16 -11.59
CA GLU A 121 -7.90 8.19 -10.17
C GLU A 121 -6.89 7.13 -9.78
N ASN A 122 -6.03 7.49 -8.83
CA ASN A 122 -5.07 6.56 -8.26
C ASN A 122 -5.78 5.55 -7.34
N THR A 123 -6.07 4.35 -7.85
CA THR A 123 -6.73 3.26 -7.12
C THR A 123 -6.06 2.91 -5.79
N LEU A 124 -4.72 2.87 -5.75
CA LEU A 124 -3.99 2.52 -4.51
C LEU A 124 -4.24 3.53 -3.40
N LYS A 125 -4.53 4.77 -3.78
CA LYS A 125 -4.84 5.84 -2.85
C LYS A 125 -6.33 5.96 -2.57
N ASN A 126 -7.15 5.98 -3.61
CA ASN A 126 -8.53 6.47 -3.54
C ASN A 126 -9.57 5.35 -3.38
N PHE A 127 -9.22 4.11 -3.68
CA PHE A 127 -10.11 2.99 -3.42
C PHE A 127 -10.48 2.94 -1.92
N PRO A 128 -11.78 2.90 -1.56
CA PRO A 128 -12.24 2.89 -0.17
C PRO A 128 -11.49 1.93 0.77
N GLY A 129 -11.31 0.67 0.36
CA GLY A 129 -10.63 -0.33 1.17
C GLY A 129 -9.20 0.04 1.52
N ASN A 130 -8.50 0.67 0.58
CA ASN A 130 -7.11 1.10 0.76
C ASN A 130 -6.96 2.18 1.83
N LYS A 131 -8.03 2.93 2.16
CA LYS A 131 -8.00 3.89 3.28
C LYS A 131 -7.78 3.21 4.63
N VAL A 132 -8.06 1.90 4.74
CA VAL A 132 -7.85 1.11 5.95
C VAL A 132 -6.70 0.11 5.78
N CYS A 133 -6.70 -0.75 4.76
CA CYS A 133 -5.71 -1.84 4.69
C CYS A 133 -4.27 -1.38 4.41
N SER A 134 -4.09 -0.18 3.83
CA SER A 134 -2.76 0.38 3.56
C SER A 134 -1.90 0.59 4.80
N VAL A 135 -2.50 0.81 5.98
CA VAL A 135 -1.71 0.95 7.22
C VAL A 135 -1.02 -0.35 7.63
N ALA A 136 -1.54 -1.49 7.16
CA ALA A 136 -0.95 -2.81 7.35
C ALA A 136 -0.10 -3.25 6.13
N GLY A 137 0.17 -2.34 5.19
CA GLY A 137 1.00 -2.60 4.02
C GLY A 137 0.36 -3.53 2.97
N ILE A 138 -0.98 -3.64 2.97
CA ILE A 138 -1.75 -4.37 1.96
C ILE A 138 -2.57 -3.37 1.15
N TYR A 139 -2.58 -3.50 -0.17
CA TYR A 139 -3.36 -2.65 -1.05
C TYR A 139 -4.11 -3.47 -2.08
N PHE A 140 -5.37 -3.12 -2.33
CA PHE A 140 -6.11 -3.56 -3.51
C PHE A 140 -5.62 -2.79 -4.73
N SER A 141 -5.23 -3.52 -5.78
CA SER A 141 -4.91 -2.91 -7.07
C SER A 141 -6.06 -3.03 -8.07
N LYS A 142 -6.01 -2.19 -9.11
CA LYS A 142 -6.92 -2.26 -10.27
C LYS A 142 -6.69 -3.48 -11.17
N ARG A 143 -5.68 -4.30 -10.91
CA ARG A 143 -5.30 -5.43 -11.76
C ARG A 143 -6.15 -6.64 -11.39
N TYR A 144 -6.67 -7.32 -12.40
CA TYR A 144 -7.38 -8.58 -12.23
C TYR A 144 -6.41 -9.68 -11.79
N GLY A 145 -6.78 -10.41 -10.74
CA GLY A 145 -6.10 -11.61 -10.32
C GLY A 145 -6.53 -12.79 -11.19
N LYS A 146 -5.55 -13.52 -11.74
CA LYS A 146 -5.86 -14.75 -12.50
C LYS A 146 -6.36 -15.84 -11.54
N VAL A 147 -7.59 -16.31 -11.78
CA VAL A 147 -8.23 -17.40 -11.05
C VAL A 147 -7.71 -18.78 -11.51
N GLY A 148 -7.74 -19.75 -10.61
CA GLY A 148 -7.30 -21.11 -10.87
C GLY A 148 -7.37 -21.99 -9.61
N ILE A 149 -6.97 -23.25 -9.75
CA ILE A 149 -6.75 -24.16 -8.62
C ILE A 149 -5.26 -24.08 -8.27
N PHE A 150 -4.97 -23.70 -7.03
CA PHE A 150 -3.61 -23.50 -6.55
C PHE A 150 -3.33 -24.44 -5.38
N PRO A 151 -2.12 -25.02 -5.28
CA PRO A 151 -1.76 -25.82 -4.12
C PRO A 151 -1.71 -24.95 -2.86
N VAL A 152 -2.06 -25.54 -1.71
CA VAL A 152 -1.91 -24.86 -0.42
C VAL A 152 -0.42 -24.66 -0.14
N PRO A 153 0.05 -23.42 0.05
CA PRO A 153 1.46 -23.17 0.33
C PRO A 153 1.85 -23.76 1.69
N LYS A 154 2.94 -24.54 1.72
CA LYS A 154 3.51 -25.09 2.97
C LYS A 154 4.46 -24.11 3.67
N ARG A 155 4.96 -23.11 2.95
CA ARG A 155 5.88 -22.06 3.41
C ARG A 155 5.57 -20.76 2.68
N ILE A 156 5.90 -19.64 3.31
CA ILE A 156 5.85 -18.32 2.67
C ILE A 156 6.97 -18.28 1.61
N PRO A 157 6.69 -17.93 0.34
CA PRO A 157 7.71 -17.93 -0.71
C PRO A 157 8.77 -16.85 -0.47
N TYR A 158 10.06 -17.18 -0.35
CA TYR A 158 11.11 -16.18 -0.07
C TYR A 158 11.12 -14.97 -1.02
N SER A 159 10.67 -15.13 -2.27
CA SER A 159 10.63 -14.09 -3.29
C SER A 159 9.30 -13.35 -3.42
N TRP A 160 8.33 -13.53 -2.50
CA TRP A 160 7.01 -12.90 -2.67
C TRP A 160 7.11 -11.36 -2.72
N LEU A 161 8.06 -10.76 -1.99
CA LEU A 161 8.37 -9.33 -2.04
C LEU A 161 8.89 -8.87 -3.41
N ALA A 162 9.59 -9.76 -4.14
CA ALA A 162 10.17 -9.48 -5.46
C ALA A 162 9.16 -9.66 -6.61
N LEU A 163 8.02 -10.34 -6.36
CA LEU A 163 7.00 -10.65 -7.37
C LEU A 163 5.81 -9.68 -7.36
N SER A 164 5.77 -8.75 -6.40
CA SER A 164 4.77 -7.68 -6.34
C SER A 164 4.90 -6.76 -7.54
N VAL A 165 4.02 -6.90 -8.53
CA VAL A 165 3.93 -5.95 -9.64
C VAL A 165 3.44 -4.62 -9.09
N GLY A 166 4.32 -3.62 -9.13
CA GLY A 166 4.13 -2.31 -8.53
C GLY A 166 3.12 -1.40 -9.21
N LYS A 167 2.95 -0.23 -8.61
CA LYS A 167 2.19 0.89 -9.17
C LYS A 167 2.86 1.37 -10.47
N ASP A 168 2.07 1.85 -11.41
CA ASP A 168 2.59 2.69 -12.50
C ASP A 168 2.75 4.13 -11.98
N PHE A 169 3.97 4.64 -12.02
CA PHE A 169 4.35 5.97 -11.51
C PHE A 169 4.48 7.02 -12.60
N LYS A 170 4.06 6.73 -13.84
CA LYS A 170 4.19 7.68 -14.95
C LYS A 170 3.56 9.05 -14.64
N ASP A 171 2.34 9.05 -14.10
CA ASP A 171 1.63 10.30 -13.76
C ASP A 171 2.31 11.03 -12.60
N ASP A 172 2.81 10.28 -11.61
CA ASP A 172 3.57 10.84 -10.49
C ASP A 172 4.85 11.52 -10.97
N LEU A 173 5.59 10.86 -11.87
CA LEU A 173 6.82 11.39 -12.45
C LEU A 173 6.53 12.61 -13.32
N GLN A 174 5.44 12.61 -14.08
CA GLN A 174 5.03 13.76 -14.89
C GLN A 174 4.74 14.99 -14.03
N ILE A 175 4.05 14.83 -12.90
CA ILE A 175 3.79 15.92 -11.94
C ILE A 175 5.10 16.41 -11.32
N LEU A 176 5.96 15.49 -10.88
CA LEU A 176 7.22 15.82 -10.21
C LEU A 176 8.19 16.56 -11.14
N LEU A 177 8.23 16.20 -12.42
CA LEU A 177 9.17 16.75 -13.41
C LEU A 177 8.58 17.87 -14.27
N GLU A 178 7.36 18.35 -13.97
CA GLU A 178 6.73 19.42 -14.75
C GLU A 178 7.60 20.69 -14.76
N GLY A 179 8.06 21.12 -15.94
CA GLY A 179 8.93 22.28 -16.09
C GLY A 179 10.38 22.08 -15.62
N VAL A 180 10.77 20.85 -15.27
CA VAL A 180 12.16 20.50 -14.92
C VAL A 180 12.88 20.02 -16.19
N SER A 181 13.89 20.76 -16.63
CA SER A 181 14.68 20.41 -17.82
C SER A 181 15.96 19.62 -17.49
N GLU A 182 16.54 19.89 -16.32
CA GLU A 182 17.79 19.27 -15.89
C GLU A 182 17.89 19.23 -14.36
N PHE A 183 18.69 18.28 -13.87
CA PHE A 183 19.11 18.22 -12.47
C PHE A 183 20.60 18.55 -12.43
N ASP A 184 20.95 19.79 -12.09
CA ASP A 184 22.35 20.16 -11.87
C ASP A 184 22.80 19.65 -10.49
N VAL A 185 23.52 18.53 -10.53
CA VAL A 185 24.15 17.89 -9.36
C VAL A 185 25.66 18.09 -9.32
N GLN A 186 26.23 18.97 -10.15
CA GLN A 186 27.67 19.24 -10.18
C GLN A 186 28.11 19.94 -8.89
N GLY A 187 29.25 19.59 -8.31
CA GLY A 187 29.72 20.19 -7.06
C GLY A 187 30.85 19.39 -6.44
N LYS A 188 31.39 19.89 -5.32
CA LYS A 188 32.43 19.18 -4.54
C LYS A 188 31.86 18.08 -3.66
N ASP A 189 30.54 18.07 -3.44
CA ASP A 189 29.86 17.12 -2.57
C ASP A 189 29.58 15.82 -3.32
N ILE A 190 29.86 14.69 -2.65
CA ILE A 190 29.63 13.35 -3.22
C ILE A 190 28.36 12.80 -2.59
N ALA A 191 27.27 12.79 -3.36
CA ALA A 191 26.04 12.12 -2.95
C ALA A 191 26.22 10.60 -2.95
N SER A 192 25.67 9.93 -1.93
CA SER A 192 25.51 8.47 -1.95
C SER A 192 24.49 8.05 -3.01
N GLU A 193 24.46 6.78 -3.39
CA GLU A 193 23.42 6.24 -4.29
C GLU A 193 22.17 5.85 -3.48
N VAL A 194 20.96 6.15 -3.98
CA VAL A 194 19.72 5.59 -3.41
C VAL A 194 19.52 4.19 -3.97
N MET A 195 19.43 3.20 -3.08
CA MET A 195 18.90 1.89 -3.45
C MET A 195 17.37 1.92 -3.39
N VAL A 196 16.74 2.17 -4.54
CA VAL A 196 15.27 2.15 -4.64
C VAL A 196 14.79 0.70 -4.68
N HIS A 197 14.01 0.30 -3.67
CA HIS A 197 13.45 -1.05 -3.61
C HIS A 197 11.99 -1.05 -3.15
N GLY A 198 11.25 -2.06 -3.60
CA GLY A 198 9.84 -2.26 -3.25
C GLY A 198 8.86 -1.73 -4.29
N PRO A 199 7.62 -2.24 -4.32
CA PRO A 199 6.67 -2.01 -5.41
C PRO A 199 5.98 -0.63 -5.38
N LEU A 200 6.20 0.15 -4.32
CA LEU A 200 5.68 1.51 -4.13
C LEU A 200 6.78 2.60 -4.15
N ALA A 201 8.03 2.23 -4.44
CA ALA A 201 9.15 3.14 -4.59
C ALA A 201 9.57 3.22 -6.06
N PHE A 202 10.06 4.40 -6.48
CA PHE A 202 10.47 4.64 -7.87
C PHE A 202 11.61 5.66 -7.93
N PRO A 203 12.55 5.48 -8.89
CA PRO A 203 13.57 6.49 -9.14
C PRO A 203 12.94 7.72 -9.79
N ILE A 204 13.36 8.91 -9.37
CA ILE A 204 12.96 10.19 -9.96
C ILE A 204 14.09 10.75 -10.82
N ALA A 205 15.31 10.76 -10.28
CA ALA A 205 16.49 11.28 -10.98
C ALA A 205 17.64 10.27 -10.92
N VAL A 206 18.24 10.01 -12.07
CA VAL A 206 19.25 8.97 -12.29
C VAL A 206 20.40 9.56 -13.09
N THR A 207 21.63 9.26 -12.67
CA THR A 207 22.85 9.67 -13.38
C THR A 207 22.99 8.92 -14.72
N PRO A 208 23.85 9.40 -15.65
CA PRO A 208 24.17 8.65 -16.88
C PRO A 208 24.70 7.23 -16.62
N ALA A 209 25.29 6.99 -15.44
CA ALA A 209 25.76 5.68 -15.00
C ALA A 209 24.66 4.77 -14.40
N GLY A 210 23.40 5.22 -14.40
CA GLY A 210 22.26 4.45 -13.87
C GLY A 210 22.08 4.56 -12.35
N LYS A 211 22.89 5.36 -11.65
CA LYS A 211 22.78 5.54 -10.19
C LYS A 211 21.67 6.52 -9.85
N THR A 212 20.73 6.11 -9.01
CA THR A 212 19.61 6.96 -8.57
C THR A 212 20.07 7.91 -7.48
N PHE A 213 19.70 9.19 -7.59
CA PHE A 213 20.04 10.21 -6.59
C PHE A 213 18.84 11.02 -6.05
N ILE A 214 17.65 10.86 -6.65
CA ILE A 214 16.38 11.30 -6.07
C ILE A 214 15.38 10.16 -6.25
N ALA A 215 14.63 9.84 -5.19
CA ALA A 215 13.64 8.78 -5.21
C ALA A 215 12.34 9.21 -4.56
N GLY A 216 11.23 8.68 -5.08
CA GLY A 216 9.90 8.84 -4.52
C GLY A 216 9.37 7.52 -4.00
N ALA A 217 8.55 7.56 -2.97
CA ALA A 217 7.84 6.38 -2.49
C ALA A 217 6.47 6.73 -1.90
N TYR A 218 5.57 5.75 -1.94
CA TYR A 218 4.33 5.77 -1.16
C TYR A 218 4.51 4.95 0.11
N TYR A 219 4.05 5.49 1.24
CA TYR A 219 4.01 4.79 2.52
C TYR A 219 2.65 4.99 3.19
N GLY A 220 1.85 3.91 3.29
CA GLY A 220 0.45 4.02 3.72
C GLY A 220 -0.35 4.90 2.75
N GLN A 221 -0.94 5.98 3.28
CA GLN A 221 -1.58 7.05 2.51
C GLN A 221 -0.65 8.25 2.24
N GLY A 222 0.54 8.22 2.81
CA GLY A 222 1.55 9.26 2.68
C GLY A 222 2.46 9.06 1.46
N ARG A 223 3.30 10.07 1.25
CA ARG A 223 4.26 10.19 0.17
C ARG A 223 5.59 10.62 0.77
N VAL A 224 6.68 10.09 0.23
CA VAL A 224 8.05 10.39 0.67
C VAL A 224 8.88 10.72 -0.55
N ILE A 225 9.72 11.75 -0.43
CA ILE A 225 10.80 12.04 -1.38
C ILE A 225 12.10 11.98 -0.60
N LEU A 226 13.09 11.31 -1.18
CA LEU A 226 14.45 11.23 -0.65
C LEU A 226 15.40 11.98 -1.60
N LEU A 227 16.12 12.97 -1.04
CA LEU A 227 17.24 13.67 -1.68
C LEU A 227 18.51 13.38 -0.87
N LEU A 228 19.62 13.06 -1.54
CA LEU A 228 20.82 12.49 -0.90
C LEU A 228 21.82 13.49 -0.33
N HIS A 229 21.52 14.77 -0.41
CA HIS A 229 22.34 15.79 0.20
C HIS A 229 21.52 17.06 0.44
N GLU A 230 21.70 17.68 1.61
CA GLU A 230 21.02 18.93 1.97
C GLU A 230 21.38 20.08 1.05
N CYS A 231 22.59 20.08 0.47
CA CYS A 231 23.01 21.12 -0.48
C CYS A 231 22.15 21.19 -1.75
N TYR A 232 21.35 20.16 -2.06
CA TYR A 232 20.38 20.20 -3.14
C TYR A 232 19.13 21.00 -2.79
N MET A 233 18.82 21.20 -1.50
CA MET A 233 17.69 22.03 -1.08
C MET A 233 17.97 23.53 -1.28
N ASP A 234 19.25 23.93 -1.24
CA ASP A 234 19.66 25.33 -1.39
C ASP A 234 20.03 25.71 -2.84
N ARG A 235 19.83 24.81 -3.81
CA ARG A 235 20.13 25.07 -5.22
C ARG A 235 18.95 25.66 -5.96
N ASP A 236 19.15 26.85 -6.51
CA ASP A 236 18.18 27.51 -7.40
C ASP A 236 17.77 26.65 -8.59
N SER A 237 18.71 25.87 -9.16
CA SER A 237 18.45 24.96 -10.28
C SER A 237 17.46 23.84 -9.93
N LEU A 238 17.27 23.52 -8.65
CA LEU A 238 16.34 22.51 -8.16
C LEU A 238 15.03 23.10 -7.63
N SER A 239 14.88 24.42 -7.60
CA SER A 239 13.70 25.11 -7.06
C SER A 239 12.39 24.63 -7.70
N THR A 240 12.31 24.53 -9.03
CA THR A 240 11.12 24.03 -9.74
C THR A 240 10.76 22.61 -9.30
N PHE A 241 11.76 21.72 -9.21
CA PHE A 241 11.54 20.36 -8.73
C PHE A 241 11.06 20.35 -7.27
N LEU A 242 11.69 21.12 -6.38
CA LEU A 242 11.32 21.18 -4.97
C LEU A 242 9.89 21.71 -4.78
N ILE A 243 9.46 22.68 -5.59
CA ILE A 243 8.08 23.17 -5.60
C ILE A 243 7.11 22.06 -6.03
N ASN A 244 7.42 21.33 -7.10
CA ASN A 244 6.60 20.21 -7.57
C ASN A 244 6.55 19.08 -6.55
N ALA A 245 7.69 18.77 -5.92
CA ALA A 245 7.84 17.81 -4.85
C ALA A 245 6.94 18.18 -3.66
N ILE A 246 6.96 19.43 -3.20
CA ILE A 246 6.08 19.93 -2.12
C ILE A 246 4.61 19.79 -2.51
N LYS A 247 4.23 20.22 -3.72
CA LYS A 247 2.85 20.06 -4.22
C LYS A 247 2.43 18.59 -4.27
N TRP A 248 3.32 17.71 -4.72
CA TRP A 248 3.06 16.28 -4.78
C TRP A 248 2.96 15.66 -3.38
N LEU A 249 3.80 16.06 -2.44
CA LEU A 249 3.73 15.62 -1.04
C LEU A 249 2.44 16.08 -0.35
N ASP A 250 2.06 17.35 -0.56
CA ASP A 250 0.87 17.98 0.02
C ASP A 250 -0.44 17.48 -0.61
N GLU A 251 -0.44 17.25 -1.93
CA GLU A 251 -1.63 16.86 -2.69
C GLU A 251 -2.82 17.81 -2.50
N ASP A 252 -2.57 19.10 -2.71
CA ASP A 252 -3.59 20.17 -2.61
C ASP A 252 -4.31 20.25 -1.24
N ARG A 253 -3.79 19.58 -0.21
CA ARG A 253 -4.32 19.67 1.16
C ARG A 253 -4.13 21.06 1.76
N LYS A 254 -3.20 21.85 1.20
CA LYS A 254 -2.78 23.17 1.70
C LYS A 254 -2.37 23.09 3.16
N GLY A 255 -1.63 22.01 3.50
CA GLY A 255 -1.13 21.78 4.85
C GLY A 255 -0.02 22.76 5.24
N VAL A 256 0.32 22.76 6.53
CA VAL A 256 1.48 23.52 7.02
C VAL A 256 2.76 22.81 6.61
N ILE A 257 3.68 23.54 5.99
CA ILE A 257 5.03 23.04 5.66
C ILE A 257 5.94 23.35 6.85
N GLY A 258 6.52 22.30 7.43
CA GLY A 258 7.54 22.41 8.47
C GLY A 258 8.92 22.14 7.89
N ILE A 259 9.89 22.99 8.21
CA ILE A 259 11.31 22.78 7.89
C ILE A 259 12.03 22.66 9.23
N LEU A 260 12.70 21.52 9.45
CA LEU A 260 13.62 21.38 10.57
C LEU A 260 14.99 21.86 10.09
N PRO A 261 15.51 22.98 10.60
CA PRO A 261 16.84 23.45 10.22
C PRO A 261 17.91 22.46 10.70
N SER A 262 18.97 22.31 9.89
CA SER A 262 20.16 21.52 10.19
C SER A 262 20.98 22.12 11.32
#